data_AF-A0A3T0W6E7-F1
#
_entry.id   AF-A0A3T0W6E7-F1
#
_cell.length_a   1.000
_cell.length_b   1.000
_cell.length_c   1.000
_cell.angle_alpha   90.00
_cell.angle_beta   90.00
_cell.angle_gamma   90.00
#
_symmetry.space_group_name_H-M   'P 1'
#
loop_
_entity.id
_entity.type
_entity.pdbx_description
1 polymer ?
#
loop_
_entity_poly.entity_id
_entity_poly.type
_entity_poly.pdbx_seq_one_letter_code
_entity_poly.pdbx_strand_id
1 'polypeptide(L)'
;MPYLIVLLLTSVLLPALAQPAALHRAPDWFEPDTLQLHRNAADINLGAKQSRFILLPAGRWLSMQSETDVIQMWQGQSPHVMKRVTRADLHCEQKQCQLPAAATTRLIRFYNPNEKVQQFSAWQGLFHQHRDPFRIPVKLALPAMQLYEAQTHTTHYRLNDRQSIQLFFAEATKLRLNARRILPDPTQPGIVSARLNDALISQIGLSDTPAEEFTPQLRKYRLGHDVKLNDDQVIGLASSDYIAVPAGGYLRLEAQGNILLNLVRMERGLFDTDAAQTWPETLFNPYWTDNLQWHLEQLYQHHTISALHSADLARSSALGRQRLSELQDTVGTVRFLQPKRAEHPFTTHVSEQTVTQAYRLATDRLYATQQRQLLHYHAISGPVQFELIDQQRLSPTLRLYARTTSATQLIVEIDSYRHTIDLLPSKHFAMLELPLPLDAQQLSVTVSDPIKVDLALRVRELQSLPNNAVLYQRPGLLRDKSPAIAYRLEQQLQRLAHSYQQGLSRFELTQPQHESTKNSLSTSHWHYRLGEAEMMVKQDPLQALPLLKSLIDSPHQEVVIRAWQLRLAAFSELESIIRLSVTWALC
;
A
#
# COMPACT_ATOMS: atom_id res chain seq x y z
N MET A 1 25.80 51.26 -0.62
CA MET A 1 24.64 51.03 0.29
C MET A 1 23.43 50.27 -0.30
N PRO A 2 23.19 50.14 -1.62
CA PRO A 2 22.02 49.37 -2.09
C PRO A 2 22.19 47.84 -1.93
N TYR A 3 23.42 47.33 -1.97
CA TYR A 3 23.70 45.89 -1.81
C TYR A 3 23.43 45.34 -0.40
N LEU A 4 23.55 46.19 0.63
CA LEU A 4 23.33 45.79 2.03
C LEU A 4 21.84 45.65 2.35
N ILE A 5 20.99 46.44 1.69
CA ILE A 5 19.52 46.37 1.79
C ILE A 5 18.99 45.13 1.07
N VAL A 6 19.56 44.75 -0.08
CA VAL A 6 19.21 43.51 -0.81
C VAL A 6 19.62 42.26 -0.01
N LEU A 7 20.76 42.29 0.68
CA LEU A 7 21.22 41.17 1.52
C LEU A 7 20.38 41.04 2.81
N LEU A 8 19.94 42.16 3.39
CA LEU A 8 19.01 42.16 4.53
C LEU A 8 17.61 41.65 4.11
N LEU A 9 17.08 42.12 2.97
CA LEU A 9 15.78 41.67 2.44
C LEU A 9 15.78 40.19 2.06
N THR A 10 16.86 39.66 1.48
CA THR A 10 16.99 38.23 1.19
C THR A 10 17.12 37.39 2.46
N SER A 11 17.77 37.90 3.51
CA SER A 11 17.86 37.22 4.81
C SER A 11 16.55 37.22 5.63
N VAL A 12 15.66 38.20 5.41
CA VAL A 12 14.35 38.28 6.10
C VAL A 12 13.25 37.55 5.32
N LEU A 13 13.41 37.37 4.00
CA LEU A 13 12.44 36.66 3.14
C LEU A 13 12.69 35.16 3.00
N LEU A 14 13.85 34.65 3.43
CA LEU A 14 14.10 33.22 3.54
C LEU A 14 13.68 32.76 4.94
N PRO A 15 12.53 32.08 5.12
CA PRO A 15 12.27 31.44 6.39
C PRO A 15 13.44 30.50 6.68
N ALA A 16 14.08 30.70 7.83
CA ALA A 16 15.11 29.79 8.33
C ALA A 16 14.43 28.47 8.66
N LEU A 17 14.28 27.60 7.66
CA LEU A 17 13.78 26.24 7.86
C LEU A 17 14.81 25.52 8.72
N ALA A 18 14.48 25.28 9.99
CA ALA A 18 15.31 24.49 10.89
C ALA A 18 15.60 23.14 10.21
N GLN A 19 16.86 22.89 9.86
CA GLN A 19 17.23 21.66 9.20
C GLN A 19 17.05 20.50 10.19
N PRO A 20 16.52 19.34 9.75
CA PRO A 20 16.36 18.19 10.60
C PRO A 20 17.74 17.75 11.12
N ALA A 21 17.91 17.74 12.44
CA ALA A 21 19.15 17.33 13.09
C ALA A 21 19.12 15.83 13.38
N ALA A 22 20.21 15.11 13.09
CA ALA A 22 20.31 13.70 13.48
C ALA A 22 20.48 13.58 15.00
N LEU A 23 19.68 12.72 15.63
CA LEU A 23 19.75 12.39 17.04
C LEU A 23 19.91 10.88 17.23
N HIS A 24 20.66 10.51 18.28
CA HIS A 24 20.74 9.15 18.76
C HIS A 24 19.97 9.02 20.08
N ARG A 25 19.21 7.94 20.21
CA ARG A 25 18.54 7.58 21.46
C ARG A 25 18.77 6.11 21.79
N ALA A 26 18.71 5.78 23.07
CA ALA A 26 18.69 4.41 23.53
C ALA A 26 17.46 3.66 22.95
N PRO A 27 17.65 2.45 22.40
CA PRO A 27 16.54 1.62 21.94
C PRO A 27 15.76 1.00 23.11
N ASP A 28 14.55 0.60 22.79
CA ASP A 28 13.68 -0.21 23.65
C ASP A 28 13.97 -1.69 23.38
N TRP A 29 14.41 -2.42 24.41
CA TRP A 29 14.72 -3.84 24.34
C TRP A 29 13.54 -4.68 24.79
N PHE A 30 13.21 -5.72 24.02
CA PHE A 30 12.08 -6.62 24.27
C PHE A 30 12.54 -8.07 24.49
N GLU A 31 11.83 -8.76 25.39
CA GLU A 31 12.03 -10.19 25.64
C GLU A 31 11.51 -11.04 24.47
N PRO A 32 12.24 -12.08 24.02
CA PRO A 32 11.83 -12.94 22.90
C PRO A 32 10.44 -13.57 23.01
N ASP A 33 10.11 -14.12 24.19
CA ASP A 33 8.92 -14.97 24.34
C ASP A 33 7.65 -14.14 24.60
N THR A 34 7.77 -13.08 25.40
CA THR A 34 6.63 -12.24 25.81
C THR A 34 6.46 -11.00 24.96
N LEU A 35 7.55 -10.55 24.32
CA LEU A 35 7.69 -9.27 23.62
C LEU A 35 7.29 -8.08 24.48
N GLN A 36 7.46 -8.20 25.80
CA GLN A 36 7.32 -7.10 26.74
C GLN A 36 8.60 -6.28 26.79
N LEU A 37 8.46 -4.99 27.05
CA LEU A 37 9.56 -4.07 27.27
C LEU A 37 10.37 -4.54 28.47
N HIS A 38 11.62 -4.89 28.22
CA HIS A 38 12.58 -5.25 29.24
C HIS A 38 13.25 -4.00 29.82
N ARG A 39 13.81 -3.16 28.95
CA ARG A 39 14.57 -1.98 29.34
C ARG A 39 14.76 -0.99 28.19
N ASN A 40 14.87 0.30 28.51
CA ASN A 40 15.40 1.32 27.62
C ASN A 40 16.88 1.58 27.98
N ALA A 41 17.81 1.18 27.11
CA ALA A 41 19.25 1.36 27.33
C ALA A 41 20.03 1.23 26.01
N ALA A 42 21.13 1.97 25.85
CA ALA A 42 22.03 1.79 24.71
C ALA A 42 22.88 0.53 24.85
N ASP A 43 23.37 0.27 26.07
CA ASP A 43 24.24 -0.86 26.38
C ASP A 43 23.46 -1.97 27.08
N ILE A 44 23.69 -3.21 26.65
CA ILE A 44 23.12 -4.41 27.28
C ILE A 44 24.16 -5.51 27.42
N ASN A 45 23.88 -6.44 28.32
CA ASN A 45 24.59 -7.71 28.44
C ASN A 45 23.74 -8.82 27.85
N LEU A 46 24.27 -9.53 26.86
CA LEU A 46 23.65 -10.72 26.30
C LEU A 46 24.33 -11.96 26.88
N GLY A 47 23.59 -12.75 27.66
CA GLY A 47 24.04 -14.03 28.18
C GLY A 47 24.28 -15.07 27.09
N ALA A 48 24.83 -16.23 27.48
CA ALA A 48 25.09 -17.33 26.57
C ALA A 48 23.79 -17.81 25.89
N LYS A 49 23.81 -17.97 24.56
CA LYS A 49 22.65 -18.42 23.75
C LYS A 49 21.38 -17.59 23.95
N GLN A 50 21.52 -16.37 24.43
CA GLN A 50 20.39 -15.48 24.70
C GLN A 50 20.08 -14.63 23.47
N SER A 51 18.78 -14.32 23.30
CA SER A 51 18.34 -13.33 22.33
C SER A 51 17.58 -12.18 22.96
N ARG A 52 17.63 -11.03 22.29
CA ARG A 52 16.85 -9.83 22.61
C ARG A 52 16.38 -9.16 21.32
N PHE A 53 15.27 -8.45 21.41
CA PHE A 53 14.68 -7.75 20.27
C PHE A 53 14.72 -6.25 20.47
N ILE A 54 14.87 -5.52 19.36
CA ILE A 54 14.58 -4.11 19.25
C ILE A 54 13.48 -3.95 18.21
N LEU A 55 12.45 -3.16 18.51
CA LEU A 55 11.55 -2.64 17.49
C LEU A 55 12.21 -1.40 16.86
N LEU A 56 12.52 -1.46 15.57
CA LEU A 56 13.07 -0.36 14.79
C LEU A 56 11.97 0.22 13.87
N PRO A 57 11.37 1.37 14.23
CA PRO A 57 10.31 1.99 13.43
C PRO A 57 10.77 2.41 12.02
N ALA A 58 9.82 2.52 11.10
CA ALA A 58 10.04 3.08 9.77
C ALA A 58 10.73 4.46 9.83
N GLY A 59 11.67 4.69 8.90
CA GLY A 59 12.46 5.93 8.83
C GLY A 59 13.55 6.05 9.90
N ARG A 60 13.85 4.99 10.64
CA ARG A 60 14.90 4.99 11.67
C ARG A 60 16.00 4.00 11.35
N TRP A 61 17.23 4.38 11.66
CA TRP A 61 18.42 3.55 11.49
C TRP A 61 18.95 3.07 12.84
N LEU A 62 19.81 2.07 12.82
CA LEU A 62 20.43 1.53 14.03
C LEU A 62 21.95 1.59 13.89
N SER A 63 22.63 2.26 14.82
CA SER A 63 24.08 2.36 14.87
C SER A 63 24.60 1.42 15.96
N MET A 64 25.66 0.67 15.66
CA MET A 64 26.25 -0.33 16.56
C MET A 64 27.76 -0.38 16.39
N GLN A 65 28.45 -0.96 17.36
CA GLN A 65 29.89 -1.20 17.26
C GLN A 65 30.18 -2.30 16.22
N SER A 66 31.31 -2.18 15.51
CA SER A 66 31.67 -2.99 14.34
C SER A 66 32.00 -4.47 14.62
N GLU A 67 31.98 -4.93 15.88
CA GLU A 67 32.24 -6.34 16.23
C GLU A 67 31.00 -7.22 15.97
N THR A 68 30.51 -7.18 14.73
CA THR A 68 29.32 -7.92 14.26
C THR A 68 29.55 -9.43 14.19
N ASP A 69 30.78 -9.90 14.37
CA ASP A 69 31.12 -11.33 14.30
C ASP A 69 30.79 -12.07 15.61
N VAL A 70 30.64 -11.33 16.72
CA VAL A 70 30.38 -11.91 18.05
C VAL A 70 28.88 -12.07 18.31
N ILE A 71 28.06 -11.14 17.81
CA ILE A 71 26.61 -11.13 17.97
C ILE A 71 25.94 -11.30 16.61
N GLN A 72 25.14 -12.34 16.45
CA GLN A 72 24.36 -12.55 15.24
C GLN A 72 23.14 -11.64 15.24
N MET A 73 22.94 -10.92 14.15
CA MET A 73 21.79 -10.04 13.98
C MET A 73 20.84 -10.59 12.92
N TRP A 74 19.55 -10.50 13.20
CA TRP A 74 18.47 -10.90 12.30
C TRP A 74 17.46 -9.78 12.19
N GLN A 75 16.87 -9.57 11.02
CA GLN A 75 15.84 -8.56 10.79
C GLN A 75 14.60 -9.18 10.13
N GLY A 76 13.42 -8.73 10.52
CA GLY A 76 12.17 -9.13 9.90
C GLY A 76 10.98 -8.37 10.47
N GLN A 77 9.80 -8.52 9.88
CA GLN A 77 8.60 -7.88 10.42
C GLN A 77 7.93 -8.71 11.52
N SER A 78 8.38 -9.94 11.75
CA SER A 78 7.87 -10.89 12.73
C SER A 78 9.01 -11.74 13.29
N PRO A 79 8.97 -12.19 14.56
CA PRO A 79 9.96 -13.14 15.07
C PRO A 79 9.88 -14.51 14.38
N HIS A 80 8.78 -14.81 13.68
CA HIS A 80 8.59 -16.10 13.00
C HIS A 80 9.30 -16.23 11.66
N VAL A 81 9.70 -15.10 11.04
CA VAL A 81 10.37 -15.08 9.74
C VAL A 81 11.38 -13.93 9.75
N MET A 82 12.66 -14.25 9.85
CA MET A 82 13.73 -13.24 9.96
C MET A 82 14.89 -13.54 9.01
N LYS A 83 15.34 -12.54 8.25
CA LYS A 83 16.56 -12.60 7.44
C LYS A 83 17.79 -12.35 8.32
N ARG A 84 18.84 -13.13 8.15
CA ARG A 84 20.15 -12.85 8.75
C ARG A 84 20.72 -11.55 8.19
N VAL A 85 21.14 -10.65 9.06
CA VAL A 85 21.85 -9.44 8.64
C VAL A 85 23.31 -9.79 8.40
N THR A 86 23.80 -9.41 7.22
CA THR A 86 25.17 -9.61 6.77
C THR A 86 25.90 -8.27 6.67
N ARG A 87 27.20 -8.30 6.45
CA ARG A 87 27.99 -7.08 6.23
C ARG A 87 27.50 -6.26 5.02
N ALA A 88 26.92 -6.91 4.00
CA ALA A 88 26.35 -6.23 2.84
C ALA A 88 25.09 -5.41 3.17
N ASP A 89 24.40 -5.73 4.26
CA ASP A 89 23.23 -4.99 4.73
C ASP A 89 23.62 -3.79 5.62
N LEU A 90 24.91 -3.63 5.95
CA LEU A 90 25.42 -2.65 6.88
C LEU A 90 26.29 -1.60 6.17
N HIS A 91 26.21 -0.36 6.63
CA HIS A 91 27.14 0.70 6.24
C HIS A 91 28.13 0.89 7.38
N CYS A 92 29.36 0.40 7.20
CA CYS A 92 30.38 0.40 8.24
C CYS A 92 31.48 1.41 7.92
N GLU A 93 31.70 2.35 8.83
CA GLU A 93 32.82 3.30 8.81
C GLU A 93 33.62 3.13 10.11
N GLN A 94 34.93 2.85 9.97
CA GLN A 94 35.83 2.62 11.10
C GLN A 94 35.33 1.50 12.05
N LYS A 95 34.99 1.83 13.30
CA LYS A 95 34.49 0.92 14.34
C LYS A 95 32.97 0.98 14.52
N GLN A 96 32.23 1.64 13.63
CA GLN A 96 30.79 1.77 13.72
C GLN A 96 30.12 1.22 12.47
N CYS A 97 29.09 0.42 12.65
CA CYS A 97 28.23 -0.09 11.59
C CYS A 97 26.83 0.45 11.77
N GLN A 98 26.16 0.75 10.66
CA GLN A 98 24.80 1.23 10.64
C GLN A 98 23.91 0.31 9.80
N LEU A 99 22.80 -0.11 10.39
CA LEU A 99 21.68 -0.70 9.66
C LEU A 99 20.81 0.46 9.14
N PRO A 100 20.70 0.69 7.82
CA PRO A 100 20.03 1.86 7.26
C PRO A 100 18.54 1.92 7.60
N ALA A 101 17.96 3.11 7.47
CA ALA A 101 16.52 3.32 7.62
C ALA A 101 15.73 2.58 6.52
N ALA A 102 14.57 2.04 6.89
CA ALA A 102 13.67 1.34 5.97
C ALA A 102 12.28 1.99 5.95
N ALA A 103 11.49 1.68 4.92
CA ALA A 103 10.15 2.21 4.74
C ALA A 103 9.13 1.58 5.71
N THR A 104 9.43 0.37 6.22
CA THR A 104 8.57 -0.38 7.13
C THR A 104 9.24 -0.55 8.50
N THR A 105 8.41 -0.69 9.54
CA THR A 105 8.87 -1.06 10.89
C THR A 105 9.41 -2.48 10.88
N ARG A 106 10.55 -2.71 11.53
CA ARG A 106 11.24 -4.01 11.60
C ARG A 106 11.53 -4.39 13.04
N LEU A 107 11.50 -5.68 13.33
CA LEU A 107 12.10 -6.28 14.50
C LEU A 107 13.54 -6.68 14.18
N ILE A 108 14.45 -6.31 15.08
CA ILE A 108 15.86 -6.68 15.00
C ILE A 108 16.17 -7.60 16.19
N ARG A 109 16.54 -8.85 15.90
CA ARG A 109 16.95 -9.83 16.91
C ARG A 109 18.46 -9.84 17.01
N PHE A 110 18.97 -9.64 18.23
CA PHE A 110 20.37 -9.83 18.59
C PHE A 110 20.49 -11.15 19.32
N TYR A 111 21.33 -12.04 18.81
CA TYR A 111 21.57 -13.36 19.37
C TYR A 111 23.04 -13.53 19.68
N ASN A 112 23.36 -13.96 20.90
CA ASN A 112 24.71 -14.32 21.30
C ASN A 112 24.91 -15.84 21.09
N PRO A 113 25.62 -16.29 20.03
CA PRO A 113 25.90 -17.70 19.82
C PRO A 113 26.95 -18.27 20.80
N ASN A 114 27.67 -17.41 21.54
CA ASN A 114 28.78 -17.83 22.39
C ASN A 114 28.31 -18.32 23.76
N GLU A 115 29.19 -19.04 24.46
CA GLU A 115 28.96 -19.55 25.82
C GLU A 115 29.27 -18.54 26.93
N LYS A 116 29.67 -17.31 26.59
CA LYS A 116 30.01 -16.23 27.55
C LYS A 116 29.10 -15.03 27.38
N VAL A 117 28.92 -14.26 28.45
CA VAL A 117 28.22 -12.98 28.42
C VAL A 117 28.97 -12.02 27.50
N GLN A 118 28.24 -11.36 26.61
CA GLN A 118 28.76 -10.37 25.68
C GLN A 118 28.15 -9.01 25.96
N GLN A 119 28.99 -7.98 26.00
CA GLN A 119 28.55 -6.59 26.05
C GLN A 119 28.24 -6.11 24.64
N PHE A 120 27.11 -5.44 24.47
CA PHE A 120 26.69 -4.93 23.17
C PHE A 120 26.05 -3.55 23.31
N SER A 121 26.42 -2.64 22.40
CA SER A 121 25.91 -1.27 22.36
C SER A 121 25.18 -1.02 21.06
N ALA A 122 23.95 -0.52 21.15
CA ALA A 122 23.15 -0.11 20.02
C ALA A 122 22.47 1.23 20.28
N TRP A 123 22.47 2.07 19.25
CA TRP A 123 21.90 3.40 19.27
C TRP A 123 20.91 3.54 18.13
N GLN A 124 19.66 3.85 18.47
CA GLN A 124 18.64 4.08 17.47
C GLN A 124 18.75 5.53 16.99
N GLY A 125 19.06 5.71 15.71
CA GLY A 125 19.12 7.02 15.08
C GLY A 125 17.77 7.47 14.55
N LEU A 126 17.50 8.76 14.66
CA LEU A 126 16.35 9.42 14.05
C LEU A 126 16.68 10.87 13.71
N PHE A 127 16.07 11.41 12.66
CA PHE A 127 16.08 12.85 12.48
C PHE A 127 15.07 13.49 13.42
N HIS A 128 15.55 14.45 14.23
CA HIS A 128 14.69 15.25 15.07
C HIS A 128 13.76 16.05 14.17
N GLN A 129 12.48 15.73 14.30
CA GLN A 129 11.39 16.50 13.74
C GLN A 129 10.58 17.04 14.91
N HIS A 130 10.00 18.23 14.75
CA HIS A 130 9.12 18.81 15.75
C HIS A 130 8.04 17.79 16.14
N ARG A 131 7.72 17.74 17.44
CA ARG A 131 6.68 16.85 17.97
C ARG A 131 5.38 17.06 17.20
N ASP A 132 4.59 15.98 17.03
CA ASP A 132 3.27 16.05 16.41
C ASP A 132 2.49 17.31 16.90
N PRO A 133 2.21 18.26 16.00
CA PRO A 133 1.60 19.54 16.37
C PRO A 133 0.07 19.43 16.54
N PHE A 134 -0.53 18.27 16.24
CA PHE A 134 -1.96 18.02 16.43
C PHE A 134 -2.25 17.74 17.91
N ARG A 135 -2.78 18.73 18.63
CA ARG A 135 -2.95 18.66 20.09
C ARG A 135 -4.36 18.96 20.57
N ILE A 136 -5.13 19.79 19.87
CA ILE A 136 -6.47 20.17 20.35
C ILE A 136 -7.52 19.26 19.71
N PRO A 137 -8.26 18.46 20.49
CA PRO A 137 -9.40 17.71 19.96
C PRO A 137 -10.52 18.66 19.51
N VAL A 138 -11.06 18.41 18.32
CA VAL A 138 -12.25 19.10 17.81
C VAL A 138 -13.47 18.41 18.41
N LYS A 139 -14.30 19.17 19.13
CA LYS A 139 -15.53 18.64 19.73
C LYS A 139 -16.55 18.38 18.62
N LEU A 140 -17.04 17.14 18.54
CA LEU A 140 -18.09 16.74 17.61
C LEU A 140 -19.42 16.62 18.35
N ALA A 141 -20.52 17.01 17.69
CA ALA A 141 -21.88 16.85 18.20
C ALA A 141 -22.36 15.40 18.01
N LEU A 142 -21.62 14.44 18.56
CA LEU A 142 -21.82 13.00 18.43
C LEU A 142 -21.60 12.30 19.79
N PRO A 143 -22.16 11.08 19.97
CA PRO A 143 -21.85 10.21 21.11
C PRO A 143 -20.34 9.99 21.27
N ALA A 144 -19.82 10.11 22.50
CA ALA A 144 -18.38 10.07 22.77
C ALA A 144 -17.96 8.93 23.71
N MET A 145 -16.79 8.36 23.44
CA MET A 145 -16.09 7.34 24.24
C MET A 145 -14.66 7.79 24.53
N GLN A 146 -14.13 7.47 25.71
CA GLN A 146 -12.72 7.62 26.02
C GLN A 146 -12.01 6.27 25.91
N LEU A 147 -10.93 6.25 25.14
CA LEU A 147 -10.01 5.13 25.04
C LEU A 147 -8.76 5.44 25.86
N TYR A 148 -8.42 4.58 26.80
CA TYR A 148 -7.26 4.72 27.67
C TYR A 148 -6.10 3.89 27.13
N GLU A 149 -4.92 4.50 27.09
CA GLU A 149 -3.65 3.86 26.76
C GLU A 149 -2.63 4.25 27.83
N ALA A 150 -2.25 3.28 28.66
CA ALA A 150 -1.47 3.50 29.87
C ALA A 150 -2.05 4.63 30.75
N GLN A 151 -1.30 5.71 30.98
CA GLN A 151 -1.73 6.85 31.80
C GLN A 151 -2.45 7.95 31.01
N THR A 152 -2.67 7.76 29.71
CA THR A 152 -3.26 8.78 28.82
C THR A 152 -4.61 8.32 28.29
N HIS A 153 -5.42 9.28 27.81
CA HIS A 153 -6.69 8.97 27.17
C HIS A 153 -6.93 9.85 25.95
N THR A 154 -7.67 9.30 24.98
CA THR A 154 -8.15 10.03 23.80
C THR A 154 -9.67 9.93 23.72
N THR A 155 -10.32 11.03 23.33
CA THR A 155 -11.77 11.05 23.13
C THR A 155 -12.10 10.73 21.68
N HIS A 156 -12.95 9.74 21.46
CA HIS A 156 -13.45 9.31 20.15
C HIS A 156 -14.96 9.47 20.10
N TYR A 157 -15.49 9.70 18.91
CA TYR A 157 -16.90 9.95 18.64
C TYR A 157 -17.45 8.87 17.73
N ARG A 158 -18.60 8.30 18.07
CA ARG A 158 -19.23 7.27 17.24
C ARG A 158 -19.95 7.91 16.05
N LEU A 159 -19.68 7.38 14.87
CA LEU A 159 -20.42 7.65 13.64
C LEU A 159 -20.90 6.29 13.12
N ASN A 160 -22.22 6.14 13.00
CA ASN A 160 -22.84 4.90 12.54
C ASN A 160 -22.79 4.79 11.02
N ASP A 161 -23.15 3.62 10.49
CA ASP A 161 -23.22 3.40 9.04
C ASP A 161 -24.09 4.47 8.34
N ARG A 162 -23.56 5.06 7.27
CA ARG A 162 -24.17 6.12 6.45
C ARG A 162 -24.49 7.41 7.21
N GLN A 163 -24.00 7.54 8.45
CA GLN A 163 -24.12 8.78 9.20
C GLN A 163 -23.04 9.75 8.74
N SER A 164 -23.38 11.04 8.72
CA SER A 164 -22.43 12.11 8.43
C SER A 164 -22.54 13.25 9.44
N ILE A 165 -21.44 13.97 9.63
CA ILE A 165 -21.37 15.20 10.42
C ILE A 165 -20.69 16.28 9.59
N GLN A 166 -21.18 17.51 9.70
CA GLN A 166 -20.62 18.68 9.02
C GLN A 166 -20.12 19.70 10.05
N LEU A 167 -18.94 20.24 9.78
CA LEU A 167 -18.23 21.17 10.65
C LEU A 167 -17.85 22.41 9.84
N PHE A 168 -18.10 23.58 10.41
CA PHE A 168 -17.69 24.86 9.84
C PHE A 168 -16.38 25.33 10.49
N PHE A 169 -15.45 25.81 9.67
CA PHE A 169 -14.18 26.38 10.13
C PHE A 169 -14.09 27.85 9.73
N ALA A 170 -14.20 28.74 10.71
CA ALA A 170 -14.08 30.19 10.47
C ALA A 170 -12.68 30.59 9.98
N GLU A 171 -11.65 29.91 10.48
CA GLU A 171 -10.25 30.14 10.14
C GLU A 171 -9.67 28.94 9.38
N ALA A 172 -8.67 29.19 8.54
CA ALA A 172 -7.94 28.13 7.85
C ALA A 172 -7.26 27.21 8.87
N THR A 173 -7.52 25.90 8.76
CA THR A 173 -7.16 24.92 9.80
C THR A 173 -6.56 23.66 9.18
N LYS A 174 -5.42 23.20 9.71
CA LYS A 174 -4.88 21.85 9.44
C LYS A 174 -5.42 20.88 10.48
N LEU A 175 -5.86 19.70 10.02
CA LEU A 175 -6.54 18.69 10.81
C LEU A 175 -5.88 17.31 10.61
N ARG A 176 -5.86 16.51 11.67
CA ARG A 176 -5.58 15.08 11.63
C ARG A 176 -6.87 14.34 11.95
N LEU A 177 -7.33 13.54 10.99
CA LEU A 177 -8.48 12.65 11.11
C LEU A 177 -7.97 11.26 11.47
N ASN A 178 -8.35 10.76 12.64
CA ASN A 178 -8.10 9.38 13.06
C ASN A 178 -9.42 8.65 13.14
N ALA A 179 -9.48 7.45 12.57
CA ALA A 179 -10.68 6.63 12.53
C ALA A 179 -10.35 5.19 12.90
N ARG A 180 -11.24 4.54 13.64
CA ARG A 180 -11.15 3.13 14.04
C ARG A 180 -12.48 2.44 13.74
N ARG A 181 -12.42 1.19 13.31
CA ARG A 181 -13.61 0.36 13.12
C ARG A 181 -14.04 -0.24 14.44
N ILE A 182 -15.35 -0.40 14.65
CA ILE A 182 -15.89 -1.26 15.70
C ILE A 182 -16.11 -2.64 15.07
N LEU A 183 -15.41 -3.66 15.56
CA LEU A 183 -15.46 -5.05 15.08
C LEU A 183 -16.30 -5.91 16.05
N PRO A 184 -16.84 -7.07 15.64
CA PRO A 184 -16.94 -7.56 14.28
C PRO A 184 -18.14 -6.90 13.61
N ASP A 185 -17.90 -6.01 12.64
CA ASP A 185 -18.95 -5.64 11.71
C ASP A 185 -18.75 -6.54 10.48
N PRO A 186 -19.55 -7.59 10.26
CA PRO A 186 -19.30 -8.52 9.15
C PRO A 186 -19.87 -8.01 7.82
N THR A 187 -20.56 -6.87 7.78
CA THR A 187 -21.48 -6.55 6.67
C THR A 187 -20.98 -5.54 5.65
N GLN A 188 -20.09 -4.61 6.02
CA GLN A 188 -19.54 -3.60 5.09
C GLN A 188 -18.10 -3.21 5.43
N PRO A 189 -17.21 -2.99 4.44
CA PRO A 189 -15.87 -2.47 4.69
C PRO A 189 -15.95 -1.13 5.43
N GLY A 190 -15.16 -0.96 6.49
CA GLY A 190 -15.12 0.30 7.23
C GLY A 190 -14.47 1.39 6.37
N ILE A 191 -15.21 2.43 5.98
CA ILE A 191 -14.67 3.54 5.20
C ILE A 191 -15.07 4.86 5.83
N VAL A 192 -14.15 5.83 5.87
CA VAL A 192 -14.44 7.22 6.23
C VAL A 192 -14.13 8.11 5.05
N SER A 193 -15.12 8.85 4.58
CA SER A 193 -14.91 9.87 3.55
C SER A 193 -14.94 11.26 4.17
N ALA A 194 -14.07 12.13 3.66
CA ALA A 194 -14.03 13.54 4.00
C ALA A 194 -14.31 14.37 2.74
N ARG A 195 -15.30 15.25 2.83
CA ARG A 195 -15.69 16.17 1.78
C ARG A 195 -15.46 17.60 2.25
N LEU A 196 -14.81 18.41 1.43
CA LEU A 196 -14.63 19.83 1.64
C LEU A 196 -15.52 20.58 0.65
N ASN A 197 -16.47 21.37 1.16
CA ASN A 197 -17.47 22.06 0.33
C ASN A 197 -18.11 21.08 -0.69
N ASP A 198 -18.53 19.91 -0.19
CA ASP A 198 -19.12 18.77 -0.90
C ASP A 198 -18.21 18.02 -1.90
N ALA A 199 -17.02 18.52 -2.22
CA ALA A 199 -16.02 17.79 -3.01
C ALA A 199 -15.31 16.72 -2.17
N LEU A 200 -15.23 15.49 -2.67
CA LEU A 200 -14.48 14.42 -2.00
C LEU A 200 -12.97 14.75 -2.04
N ILE A 201 -12.35 14.80 -0.85
CA ILE A 201 -10.92 15.12 -0.72
C ILE A 201 -10.10 14.00 -0.08
N SER A 202 -10.75 13.07 0.63
CA SER A 202 -10.09 11.94 1.27
C SER A 202 -11.06 10.78 1.46
N GLN A 203 -10.54 9.55 1.34
CA GLN A 203 -11.26 8.32 1.62
C GLN A 203 -10.30 7.34 2.32
N ILE A 204 -10.61 7.03 3.57
CA ILE A 204 -9.77 6.19 4.45
C ILE A 204 -10.43 4.82 4.58
N GLY A 205 -9.78 3.77 4.08
CA GLY A 205 -10.14 2.39 4.41
C GLY A 205 -9.67 2.04 5.82
N LEU A 206 -10.57 1.55 6.66
CA LEU A 206 -10.29 1.22 8.05
C LEU A 206 -9.77 -0.21 8.19
N SER A 207 -8.86 -0.41 9.15
CA SER A 207 -8.30 -1.71 9.46
C SER A 207 -9.31 -2.64 10.12
N ASP A 208 -9.31 -3.89 9.66
CA ASP A 208 -10.06 -5.01 10.25
C ASP A 208 -9.27 -5.74 11.34
N THR A 209 -8.10 -5.21 11.70
CA THR A 209 -7.24 -5.78 12.74
C THR A 209 -7.69 -5.27 14.11
N PRO A 210 -7.90 -6.14 15.10
CA PRO A 210 -8.22 -5.72 16.46
C PRO A 210 -7.02 -5.02 17.12
N ALA A 211 -7.31 -3.96 17.87
CA ALA A 211 -6.38 -3.28 18.76
C ALA A 211 -6.42 -3.94 20.14
N GLU A 212 -5.62 -5.00 20.30
CA GLU A 212 -5.57 -5.85 21.52
C GLU A 212 -5.25 -5.10 22.82
N GLU A 213 -4.66 -3.90 22.74
CA GLU A 213 -4.38 -3.04 23.89
C GLU A 213 -5.63 -2.47 24.56
N PHE A 214 -6.76 -2.37 23.85
CA PHE A 214 -7.99 -1.80 24.42
C PHE A 214 -8.86 -2.88 25.05
N THR A 215 -8.49 -3.31 26.25
CA THR A 215 -9.33 -4.20 27.07
C THR A 215 -10.63 -3.49 27.49
N PRO A 216 -11.70 -4.22 27.87
CA PRO A 216 -12.92 -3.61 28.39
C PRO A 216 -12.68 -2.66 29.58
N GLN A 217 -11.69 -2.93 30.43
CA GLN A 217 -11.36 -2.06 31.58
C GLN A 217 -10.73 -0.72 31.17
N LEU A 218 -10.11 -0.64 29.99
CA LEU A 218 -9.46 0.56 29.47
C LEU A 218 -10.40 1.42 28.59
N ARG A 219 -11.71 1.21 28.71
CA ARG A 219 -12.76 1.95 27.99
C ARG A 219 -13.67 2.66 29.00
N LYS A 220 -13.91 3.97 28.83
CA LYS A 220 -14.84 4.73 29.69
C LYS A 220 -15.80 5.59 28.88
N TYR A 221 -17.04 5.72 29.36
CA TYR A 221 -18.07 6.54 28.74
C TYR A 221 -18.03 7.99 29.28
N ARG A 222 -18.30 8.98 28.41
CA ARG A 222 -18.49 10.38 28.82
C ARG A 222 -19.98 10.68 29.00
N LEU A 223 -20.32 11.63 29.86
CA LEU A 223 -21.67 12.04 30.29
C LEU A 223 -22.60 12.63 29.19
N GLY A 224 -22.42 12.25 27.92
CA GLY A 224 -23.31 12.58 26.82
C GLY A 224 -23.50 11.36 25.93
N HIS A 225 -24.49 10.54 26.27
CA HIS A 225 -25.02 9.39 25.52
C HIS A 225 -24.00 8.35 25.03
N ASP A 226 -23.74 7.35 25.89
CA ASP A 226 -23.65 5.90 25.64
C ASP A 226 -23.17 5.40 24.27
N VAL A 227 -21.86 5.49 23.99
CA VAL A 227 -21.26 4.50 23.08
C VAL A 227 -20.97 3.24 23.89
N LYS A 228 -21.92 2.31 24.02
CA LYS A 228 -21.64 0.98 24.61
C LYS A 228 -21.16 0.03 23.53
N LEU A 229 -20.10 -0.71 23.83
CA LEU A 229 -19.67 -1.86 23.02
C LEU A 229 -20.27 -3.10 23.67
N ASN A 230 -20.82 -3.99 22.84
CA ASN A 230 -21.20 -5.32 23.29
C ASN A 230 -19.93 -6.12 23.67
N ASP A 231 -20.09 -7.20 24.43
CA ASP A 231 -18.95 -8.02 24.89
C ASP A 231 -18.19 -8.69 23.74
N ASP A 232 -18.87 -8.93 22.62
CA ASP A 232 -18.28 -9.43 21.37
C ASP A 232 -17.58 -8.34 20.55
N GLN A 233 -17.78 -7.06 20.88
CA GLN A 233 -17.25 -5.94 20.12
C GLN A 233 -15.85 -5.49 20.57
N VAL A 234 -14.94 -5.41 19.61
CA VAL A 234 -13.56 -4.97 19.80
C VAL A 234 -13.24 -3.75 18.93
N ILE A 235 -12.31 -2.94 19.39
CA ILE A 235 -11.88 -1.72 18.69
C ILE A 235 -10.77 -2.10 17.70
N GLY A 236 -10.88 -1.67 16.46
CA GLY A 236 -9.85 -1.88 15.44
C GLY A 236 -8.65 -0.93 15.57
N LEU A 237 -7.58 -1.23 14.82
CA LEU A 237 -6.44 -0.32 14.67
C LEU A 237 -6.86 1.01 14.04
N ALA A 238 -6.14 2.08 14.40
CA ALA A 238 -6.39 3.40 13.85
C ALA A 238 -5.88 3.49 12.41
N SER A 239 -6.67 4.12 11.56
CA SER A 239 -6.26 4.64 10.25
C SER A 239 -6.39 6.16 10.29
N SER A 240 -5.47 6.87 9.65
CA SER A 240 -5.44 8.33 9.74
C SER A 240 -5.09 9.01 8.44
N ASP A 241 -5.63 10.21 8.24
CA ASP A 241 -5.26 11.11 7.16
C ASP A 241 -5.22 12.57 7.65
N TYR A 242 -4.59 13.42 6.85
CA TYR A 242 -4.28 14.80 7.14
C TYR A 242 -4.99 15.71 6.14
N ILE A 243 -5.79 16.63 6.66
CA ILE A 243 -6.71 17.48 5.89
C ILE A 243 -6.37 18.94 6.15
N ALA A 244 -6.34 19.75 5.10
CA ALA A 244 -6.30 21.20 5.18
C ALA A 244 -7.67 21.77 4.80
N VAL A 245 -8.22 22.64 5.66
CA VAL A 245 -9.50 23.31 5.46
C VAL A 245 -9.24 24.81 5.31
N PRO A 246 -9.66 25.46 4.21
CA PRO A 246 -9.55 26.91 4.06
C PRO A 246 -10.52 27.63 5.00
N ALA A 247 -10.26 28.91 5.27
CA ALA A 247 -11.16 29.76 6.04
C ALA A 247 -12.54 29.83 5.39
N GLY A 248 -13.60 29.72 6.19
CA GLY A 248 -14.99 29.66 5.72
C GLY A 248 -15.39 28.30 5.11
N GLY A 249 -14.53 27.28 5.19
CA GLY A 249 -14.79 25.96 4.62
C GLY A 249 -15.72 25.10 5.48
N TYR A 250 -16.50 24.24 4.81
CA TYR A 250 -17.30 23.18 5.44
C TYR A 250 -16.66 21.82 5.22
N LEU A 251 -16.29 21.15 6.30
CA LEU A 251 -15.81 19.77 6.28
C LEU A 251 -16.95 18.83 6.67
N ARG A 252 -17.34 17.94 5.76
CA ARG A 252 -18.27 16.86 6.01
C ARG A 252 -17.53 15.52 6.13
N LEU A 253 -17.74 14.82 7.23
CA LEU A 253 -17.21 13.47 7.47
C LEU A 253 -18.37 12.49 7.38
N GLU A 254 -18.22 11.42 6.61
CA GLU A 254 -19.25 10.40 6.39
C GLU A 254 -18.66 9.00 6.56
N ALA A 255 -19.36 8.14 7.29
CA ALA A 255 -18.96 6.77 7.57
C ALA A 255 -19.70 5.76 6.70
N GLN A 256 -18.99 4.70 6.32
CA GLN A 256 -19.57 3.43 5.89
C GLN A 256 -19.13 2.36 6.91
N GLY A 257 -20.12 1.74 7.57
CA GLY A 257 -19.91 0.90 8.76
C GLY A 257 -19.84 1.67 10.08
N ASN A 258 -19.81 0.93 11.19
CA ASN A 258 -19.73 1.51 12.54
C ASN A 258 -18.29 1.89 12.93
N ILE A 259 -18.07 3.17 13.22
CA ILE A 259 -16.72 3.70 13.44
C ILE A 259 -16.62 4.59 14.69
N LEU A 260 -15.38 4.72 15.17
CA LEU A 260 -14.95 5.69 16.16
C LEU A 260 -14.02 6.72 15.49
N LEU A 261 -14.37 7.99 15.60
CA LEU A 261 -13.68 9.12 15.00
C LEU A 261 -13.02 10.01 16.04
N ASN A 262 -11.80 10.44 15.76
CA ASN A 262 -11.10 11.46 16.52
C ASN A 262 -10.51 12.48 15.54
N LEU A 263 -10.97 13.73 15.65
CA LEU A 263 -10.50 14.83 14.84
C LEU A 263 -9.68 15.77 15.73
N VAL A 264 -8.46 16.06 15.34
CA VAL A 264 -7.54 16.92 16.10
C VAL A 264 -7.08 18.07 15.21
N ARG A 265 -7.12 19.29 15.73
CA ARG A 265 -6.56 20.46 15.07
C ARG A 265 -5.12 20.69 15.48
N MET A 266 -4.35 21.17 14.52
CA MET A 266 -2.99 21.64 14.76
C MET A 266 -3.04 22.90 15.63
N GLU A 267 -2.32 22.90 16.75
CA GLU A 267 -2.21 24.07 17.62
C GLU A 267 -0.82 24.69 17.45
N ARG A 268 -0.75 26.03 17.45
CA ARG A 268 0.50 26.76 17.63
C ARG A 268 0.91 26.58 19.09
N GLY A 269 1.99 25.84 19.37
CA GLY A 269 2.53 25.82 20.72
C GLY A 269 2.90 27.24 21.15
N LEU A 270 2.68 27.58 22.43
CA LEU A 270 3.48 28.64 23.05
C LEU A 270 4.94 28.27 22.77
N PHE A 271 5.69 29.11 22.04
CA PHE A 271 7.07 28.91 21.56
C PHE A 271 7.30 28.14 20.24
N ASP A 272 6.27 27.70 19.51
CA ASP A 272 6.44 27.09 18.16
C ASP A 272 5.84 27.99 17.07
N THR A 273 6.60 29.01 16.67
CA THR A 273 6.19 30.01 15.66
C THR A 273 6.21 29.45 14.23
N ASP A 274 6.89 28.32 14.00
CA ASP A 274 7.12 27.77 12.67
C ASP A 274 6.36 26.46 12.42
N ALA A 275 5.56 25.98 13.37
CA ALA A 275 4.79 24.74 13.25
C ALA A 275 4.06 24.65 11.90
N ALA A 276 3.39 25.72 11.47
CA ALA A 276 2.67 25.75 10.19
C ALA A 276 3.59 25.62 8.94
N GLN A 277 4.86 26.01 9.04
CA GLN A 277 5.89 25.92 8.01
C GLN A 277 6.58 24.54 7.97
N THR A 278 6.49 23.74 9.04
CA THR A 278 7.24 22.46 9.15
C THR A 278 6.62 21.29 8.38
N TRP A 279 5.31 21.30 8.12
CA TRP A 279 4.65 20.29 7.31
C TRP A 279 4.18 20.89 5.98
N PRO A 280 4.78 20.48 4.84
CA PRO A 280 4.43 21.00 3.54
C PRO A 280 2.93 20.84 3.29
N GLU A 281 2.25 21.95 3.03
CA GLU A 281 0.81 21.95 2.75
C GLU A 281 0.46 21.05 1.56
N THR A 282 1.39 20.89 0.63
CA THR A 282 1.32 19.96 -0.50
C THR A 282 1.11 18.50 -0.12
N LEU A 283 1.39 18.09 1.13
CA LEU A 283 1.16 16.74 1.63
C LEU A 283 -0.24 16.55 2.25
N PHE A 284 -1.01 17.61 2.46
CA PHE A 284 -2.36 17.55 3.02
C PHE A 284 -3.40 17.40 1.92
N ASN A 285 -4.49 16.70 2.18
CA ASN A 285 -5.65 16.72 1.28
C ASN A 285 -6.41 18.06 1.42
N PRO A 286 -6.87 18.68 0.32
CA PRO A 286 -6.90 18.17 -1.06
C PRO A 286 -5.60 18.31 -1.88
N TYR A 287 -4.66 19.17 -1.45
CA TYR A 287 -3.47 19.54 -2.24
C TYR A 287 -2.59 18.36 -2.66
N TRP A 288 -2.45 17.33 -1.83
CA TRP A 288 -1.74 16.09 -2.19
C TRP A 288 -2.31 15.48 -3.46
N THR A 289 -3.62 15.31 -3.51
CA THR A 289 -4.30 14.71 -4.66
C THR A 289 -4.18 15.62 -5.89
N ASP A 290 -4.16 16.95 -5.72
CA ASP A 290 -3.92 17.90 -6.81
C ASP A 290 -2.51 17.76 -7.40
N ASN A 291 -1.52 17.43 -6.57
CA ASN A 291 -0.13 17.26 -6.97
C ASN A 291 0.19 15.88 -7.57
N LEU A 292 -0.75 14.93 -7.56
CA LEU A 292 -0.54 13.59 -8.11
C LEU A 292 -0.23 13.64 -9.61
N GLN A 293 -0.81 14.60 -10.33
CA GLN A 293 -0.68 14.71 -11.78
C GLN A 293 0.78 14.72 -12.25
N TRP A 294 1.66 15.49 -11.58
CA TRP A 294 3.07 15.54 -11.91
C TRP A 294 3.75 14.16 -11.80
N HIS A 295 3.45 13.42 -10.73
CA HIS A 295 3.98 12.07 -10.54
C HIS A 295 3.48 11.08 -11.61
N LEU A 296 2.20 11.20 -11.99
CA LEU A 296 1.59 10.36 -13.02
C LEU A 296 2.17 10.62 -14.41
N GLU A 297 2.49 11.87 -14.75
CA GLU A 297 3.19 12.23 -16.00
C GLU A 297 4.58 11.58 -16.07
N GLN A 298 5.36 11.68 -14.98
CA GLN A 298 6.69 11.07 -14.93
C GLN A 298 6.62 9.55 -15.15
N LEU A 299 5.66 8.86 -14.54
CA LEU A 299 5.51 7.41 -14.66
C LEU A 299 4.97 7.00 -16.04
N TYR A 300 3.86 7.58 -16.49
CA TYR A 300 3.14 7.08 -17.66
C TYR A 300 3.56 7.72 -18.98
N GLN A 301 4.10 8.94 -18.98
CA GLN A 301 4.56 9.62 -20.20
C GLN A 301 6.08 9.55 -20.34
N HIS A 302 6.83 9.78 -19.26
CA HIS A 302 8.31 9.77 -19.29
C HIS A 302 8.94 8.44 -18.87
N HIS A 303 8.13 7.45 -18.45
CA HIS A 303 8.57 6.09 -18.09
C HIS A 303 9.62 6.03 -16.96
N THR A 304 9.63 7.03 -16.08
CA THR A 304 10.55 7.13 -14.94
C THR A 304 9.86 6.78 -13.63
N ILE A 305 10.44 5.81 -12.90
CA ILE A 305 10.03 5.40 -11.56
C ILE A 305 10.84 6.09 -10.44
N SER A 306 11.75 7.00 -10.78
CA SER A 306 12.65 7.66 -9.84
C SER A 306 11.91 8.36 -8.69
N ALA A 307 10.73 8.93 -8.98
CA ALA A 307 9.89 9.58 -7.98
C ALA A 307 9.44 8.62 -6.85
N LEU A 308 9.33 7.31 -7.12
CA LEU A 308 8.93 6.29 -6.16
C LEU A 308 10.07 5.87 -5.21
N HIS A 309 11.30 6.31 -5.49
CA HIS A 309 12.53 5.88 -4.79
C HIS A 309 13.43 7.02 -4.33
N SER A 310 13.21 8.24 -4.81
CA SER A 310 14.05 9.42 -4.52
C SER A 310 13.95 9.95 -3.08
N ALA A 311 12.98 9.50 -2.30
CA ALA A 311 12.77 10.01 -0.95
C ALA A 311 13.81 9.44 0.04
N ASP A 312 14.54 10.32 0.72
CA ASP A 312 15.30 9.95 1.92
C ASP A 312 14.33 9.55 3.03
N LEU A 313 14.18 8.24 3.23
CA LEU A 313 13.25 7.66 4.21
C LEU A 313 13.55 8.09 5.66
N ALA A 314 14.83 8.36 5.96
CA ALA A 314 15.25 8.80 7.29
C ALA A 314 14.83 10.25 7.55
N ARG A 315 14.98 11.13 6.56
CA ARG A 315 14.61 12.56 6.67
C ARG A 315 13.11 12.80 6.48
N SER A 316 12.40 11.90 5.80
CA SER A 316 10.98 12.05 5.51
C SER A 316 10.14 12.12 6.79
N SER A 317 9.07 12.91 6.79
CA SER A 317 8.09 12.92 7.90
C SER A 317 7.22 11.67 7.87
N ALA A 318 6.46 11.42 8.95
CA ALA A 318 5.51 10.31 8.97
C ALA A 318 4.48 10.41 7.82
N LEU A 319 3.96 11.61 7.55
CA LEU A 319 3.07 11.85 6.42
C LEU A 319 3.78 11.78 5.07
N GLY A 320 5.02 12.26 4.97
CA GLY A 320 5.80 12.12 3.73
C GLY A 320 5.96 10.65 3.34
N ARG A 321 6.29 9.77 4.30
CA ARG A 321 6.33 8.32 4.08
C ARG A 321 4.95 7.73 3.77
N GLN A 322 3.90 8.19 4.44
CA GLN A 322 2.52 7.78 4.14
C GLN A 322 2.15 8.13 2.69
N ARG A 323 2.41 9.36 2.24
CA ARG A 323 2.13 9.79 0.85
C ARG A 323 2.97 9.03 -0.17
N LEU A 324 4.22 8.69 0.14
CA LEU A 324 5.02 7.82 -0.71
C LEU A 324 4.39 6.42 -0.85
N SER A 325 3.93 5.83 0.26
CA SER A 325 3.21 4.54 0.24
C SER A 325 1.91 4.65 -0.56
N GLU A 326 1.11 5.70 -0.34
CA GLU A 326 -0.13 5.94 -1.08
C GLU A 326 0.10 6.14 -2.59
N LEU A 327 1.19 6.79 -2.99
CA LEU A 327 1.59 6.91 -4.39
C LEU A 327 1.94 5.54 -4.97
N GLN A 328 2.75 4.74 -4.26
CA GLN A 328 3.10 3.38 -4.67
C GLN A 328 1.87 2.46 -4.75
N ASP A 329 0.88 2.63 -3.87
CA ASP A 329 -0.41 1.92 -3.94
C ASP A 329 -1.30 2.44 -5.09
N THR A 330 -1.26 3.75 -5.36
CA THR A 330 -1.99 4.38 -6.46
C THR A 330 -1.48 3.93 -7.81
N VAL A 331 -0.18 3.70 -7.99
CA VAL A 331 0.40 3.35 -9.30
C VAL A 331 0.79 1.89 -9.42
N GLY A 332 0.72 1.14 -8.32
CA GLY A 332 1.14 -0.25 -8.26
C GLY A 332 0.00 -1.24 -8.18
N THR A 333 0.17 -2.35 -8.88
CA THR A 333 -0.60 -3.57 -8.65
C THR A 333 0.29 -4.64 -8.04
N VAL A 334 -0.36 -5.60 -7.39
CA VAL A 334 0.29 -6.70 -6.71
C VAL A 334 0.29 -7.93 -7.61
N ARG A 335 1.43 -8.62 -7.67
CA ARG A 335 1.53 -9.92 -8.34
C ARG A 335 2.29 -10.93 -7.49
N PHE A 336 1.78 -12.16 -7.48
CA PHE A 336 2.45 -13.30 -6.86
C PHE A 336 3.28 -14.06 -7.91
N LEU A 337 4.55 -14.27 -7.60
CA LEU A 337 5.49 -14.97 -8.49
C LEU A 337 5.14 -16.46 -8.57
N GLN A 338 5.27 -17.03 -9.76
CA GLN A 338 4.97 -18.44 -9.99
C GLN A 338 6.26 -19.28 -10.04
N PRO A 339 6.23 -20.54 -9.56
CA PRO A 339 7.32 -21.47 -9.75
C PRO A 339 7.56 -21.72 -11.25
N LYS A 340 8.80 -21.52 -11.69
CA LYS A 340 9.25 -21.81 -13.06
C LYS A 340 9.83 -23.22 -13.18
N ARG A 341 10.62 -23.63 -12.19
CA ARG A 341 11.29 -24.94 -12.13
C ARG A 341 11.43 -25.38 -10.69
N ALA A 342 11.22 -26.66 -10.42
CA ALA A 342 11.42 -27.24 -9.09
C ALA A 342 12.08 -28.61 -9.23
N GLU A 343 12.97 -28.96 -8.31
CA GLU A 343 13.54 -30.31 -8.26
C GLU A 343 12.61 -31.30 -7.54
N HIS A 344 11.80 -30.80 -6.61
CA HIS A 344 10.82 -31.57 -5.84
C HIS A 344 9.39 -31.14 -6.21
N PRO A 345 8.40 -32.04 -6.08
CA PRO A 345 7.00 -31.68 -6.27
C PRO A 345 6.57 -30.56 -5.32
N PHE A 346 5.84 -29.59 -5.85
CA PHE A 346 5.21 -28.52 -5.07
C PHE A 346 3.69 -28.54 -5.30
N THR A 347 2.94 -27.95 -4.36
CA THR A 347 1.49 -27.72 -4.54
C THR A 347 1.20 -26.24 -4.46
N THR A 348 0.27 -25.78 -5.30
CA THR A 348 -0.10 -24.38 -5.41
C THR A 348 -1.50 -24.18 -4.88
N HIS A 349 -1.70 -23.13 -4.10
CA HIS A 349 -2.96 -22.80 -3.44
C HIS A 349 -3.29 -21.32 -3.62
N VAL A 350 -4.57 -21.01 -3.76
CA VAL A 350 -5.09 -19.64 -3.72
C VAL A 350 -6.18 -19.60 -2.66
N SER A 351 -5.93 -18.92 -1.55
CA SER A 351 -6.92 -18.80 -0.47
C SER A 351 -6.68 -17.59 0.41
N GLU A 352 -7.73 -17.15 1.10
CA GLU A 352 -7.63 -16.11 2.12
C GLU A 352 -6.93 -16.68 3.36
N GLN A 353 -5.85 -16.03 3.77
CA GLN A 353 -5.01 -16.45 4.89
C GLN A 353 -4.83 -15.29 5.86
N THR A 354 -4.71 -15.62 7.15
CA THR A 354 -4.29 -14.64 8.16
C THR A 354 -2.79 -14.47 8.11
N VAL A 355 -2.34 -13.22 7.98
CA VAL A 355 -0.94 -12.85 7.80
C VAL A 355 -0.52 -11.86 8.87
N THR A 356 0.56 -12.17 9.59
CA THR A 356 1.25 -11.22 10.47
C THR A 356 2.10 -10.27 9.62
N GLN A 357 1.67 -9.02 9.51
CA GLN A 357 2.32 -8.00 8.68
C GLN A 357 3.50 -7.33 9.38
N ALA A 358 3.37 -7.01 10.66
CA ALA A 358 4.38 -6.32 11.45
C ALA A 358 4.05 -6.42 12.94
N TYR A 359 4.96 -5.95 13.80
CA TYR A 359 4.69 -5.66 15.20
C TYR A 359 4.67 -4.15 15.45
N ARG A 360 3.84 -3.73 16.41
CA ARG A 360 3.75 -2.34 16.86
C ARG A 360 3.89 -2.28 18.38
N LEU A 361 4.49 -1.21 18.87
CA LEU A 361 4.51 -0.91 20.30
C LEU A 361 3.19 -0.26 20.71
N ALA A 362 2.55 -0.78 21.75
CA ALA A 362 1.48 -0.12 22.47
C ALA A 362 1.66 -0.39 23.96
N THR A 363 1.51 0.64 24.79
CA THR A 363 1.94 0.61 26.21
C THR A 363 3.41 0.20 26.34
N ASP A 364 3.70 -0.97 26.90
CA ASP A 364 5.05 -1.53 27.11
C ASP A 364 5.19 -2.93 26.48
N ARG A 365 4.42 -3.20 25.41
CA ARG A 365 4.43 -4.51 24.74
C ARG A 365 4.31 -4.37 23.23
N LEU A 366 4.90 -5.32 22.51
CA LEU A 366 4.72 -5.45 21.07
C LEU A 366 3.50 -6.33 20.75
N TYR A 367 2.60 -5.79 19.93
CA TYR A 367 1.42 -6.47 19.43
C TYR A 367 1.57 -6.78 17.94
N ALA A 368 1.15 -7.98 17.54
CA ALA A 368 1.13 -8.38 16.14
C ALA A 368 0.02 -7.62 15.39
N THR A 369 0.35 -7.13 14.20
CA THR A 369 -0.64 -6.59 13.26
C THR A 369 -0.98 -7.68 12.26
N GLN A 370 -2.15 -8.30 12.44
CA GLN A 370 -2.61 -9.41 11.61
C GLN A 370 -3.71 -8.97 10.65
N GLN A 371 -3.61 -9.37 9.39
CA GLN A 371 -4.60 -9.05 8.36
C GLN A 371 -4.94 -10.30 7.55
N ARG A 372 -6.21 -10.46 7.19
CA ARG A 372 -6.63 -11.43 6.19
C ARG A 372 -6.31 -10.93 4.79
N GLN A 373 -5.62 -11.75 4.01
CA GLN A 373 -5.22 -11.42 2.63
C GLN A 373 -5.35 -12.67 1.76
N LEU A 374 -5.82 -12.48 0.52
CA LEU A 374 -5.78 -13.52 -0.50
C LEU A 374 -4.32 -13.77 -0.88
N LEU A 375 -3.81 -14.97 -0.61
CA LEU A 375 -2.46 -15.38 -0.96
C LEU A 375 -2.50 -16.42 -2.07
N HIS A 376 -1.61 -16.26 -3.05
CA HIS A 376 -1.23 -17.33 -3.97
C HIS A 376 0.11 -17.91 -3.46
N TYR A 377 0.05 -19.06 -2.80
CA TYR A 377 1.19 -19.65 -2.11
C TYR A 377 1.49 -21.07 -2.60
N HIS A 378 2.71 -21.51 -2.36
CA HIS A 378 3.25 -22.79 -2.79
C HIS A 378 3.81 -23.54 -1.58
N ALA A 379 3.42 -24.79 -1.41
CA ALA A 379 4.05 -25.68 -0.43
C ALA A 379 5.24 -26.36 -1.09
N ILE A 380 6.45 -26.09 -0.59
CA ILE A 380 7.72 -26.58 -1.14
C ILE A 380 8.52 -27.33 -0.08
N SER A 381 9.41 -28.24 -0.48
CA SER A 381 10.30 -28.99 0.44
C SER A 381 11.73 -29.14 -0.08
N GLY A 382 12.09 -28.34 -1.08
CA GLY A 382 13.38 -28.39 -1.77
C GLY A 382 13.58 -27.14 -2.63
N PRO A 383 14.60 -27.10 -3.50
CA PRO A 383 14.91 -25.94 -4.32
C PRO A 383 13.85 -25.70 -5.39
N VAL A 384 13.41 -24.45 -5.50
CA VAL A 384 12.42 -23.95 -6.48
C VAL A 384 12.90 -22.62 -7.04
N GLN A 385 12.91 -22.51 -8.37
CA GLN A 385 13.14 -21.27 -9.10
C GLN A 385 11.82 -20.60 -9.43
N PHE A 386 11.73 -19.28 -9.24
CA PHE A 386 10.56 -18.47 -9.52
C PHE A 386 10.74 -17.63 -10.78
N GLU A 387 9.64 -17.38 -11.49
CA GLU A 387 9.61 -16.49 -12.64
C GLU A 387 9.59 -15.03 -12.18
N LEU A 388 10.57 -14.24 -12.62
CA LEU A 388 10.55 -12.78 -12.57
C LEU A 388 10.05 -12.27 -13.92
N ILE A 389 8.97 -11.50 -13.91
CA ILE A 389 8.29 -11.06 -15.15
C ILE A 389 8.95 -9.80 -15.73
N ASP A 390 8.85 -9.65 -17.05
CA ASP A 390 9.36 -8.50 -17.84
C ASP A 390 8.59 -7.17 -17.62
N GLN A 391 7.52 -7.14 -16.82
CA GLN A 391 6.80 -5.90 -16.54
C GLN A 391 7.61 -5.00 -15.61
N GLN A 392 7.48 -3.68 -15.80
CA GLN A 392 8.23 -2.70 -15.01
C GLN A 392 7.88 -2.80 -13.53
N ARG A 393 8.84 -3.30 -12.74
CA ARG A 393 8.74 -3.36 -11.27
C ARG A 393 8.79 -1.96 -10.69
N LEU A 394 7.98 -1.72 -9.66
CA LEU A 394 7.86 -0.42 -8.98
C LEU A 394 8.64 -0.31 -7.69
N SER A 395 9.23 -1.41 -7.20
CA SER A 395 9.94 -1.41 -5.93
C SER A 395 11.17 -2.30 -6.01
N PRO A 396 12.31 -1.88 -5.46
CA PRO A 396 13.50 -2.71 -5.33
C PRO A 396 13.37 -3.73 -4.17
N THR A 397 12.15 -4.18 -3.87
CA THR A 397 11.83 -5.04 -2.73
C THR A 397 10.76 -6.05 -3.12
N LEU A 398 10.91 -7.29 -2.66
CA LEU A 398 9.86 -8.30 -2.68
C LEU A 398 9.34 -8.58 -1.27
N ARG A 399 8.10 -9.02 -1.16
CA ARG A 399 7.50 -9.48 0.10
C ARG A 399 7.39 -10.99 0.06
N LEU A 400 8.11 -11.66 0.95
CA LEU A 400 7.99 -13.08 1.22
C LEU A 400 6.95 -13.28 2.33
N TYR A 401 5.98 -14.15 2.09
CA TYR A 401 5.10 -14.69 3.11
C TYR A 401 5.50 -16.13 3.35
N ALA A 402 5.80 -16.50 4.58
CA ALA A 402 6.18 -17.88 4.90
C ALA A 402 5.43 -18.39 6.12
N ARG A 403 5.14 -19.70 6.12
CA ARG A 403 4.61 -20.45 7.26
C ARG A 403 5.24 -21.84 7.27
N THR A 404 5.56 -22.33 8.46
CA THR A 404 6.06 -23.68 8.68
C THR A 404 5.48 -24.25 9.97
N THR A 405 5.46 -25.58 10.08
CA THR A 405 5.09 -26.31 11.30
C THR A 405 6.29 -26.65 12.18
N SER A 406 7.50 -26.56 11.63
CA SER A 406 8.76 -26.86 12.34
C SER A 406 9.80 -25.79 12.04
N ALA A 407 10.69 -25.53 13.00
CA ALA A 407 11.78 -24.59 12.78
C ALA A 407 12.70 -25.08 11.64
N THR A 408 13.07 -24.18 10.73
CA THR A 408 13.96 -24.48 9.58
C THR A 408 14.58 -23.19 9.04
N GLN A 409 15.39 -23.32 8.00
CA GLN A 409 15.99 -22.20 7.27
C GLN A 409 15.63 -22.24 5.80
N LEU A 410 15.28 -21.07 5.26
CA LEU A 410 15.24 -20.83 3.82
C LEU A 410 16.53 -20.16 3.37
N ILE A 411 17.01 -20.58 2.21
CA ILE A 411 18.02 -19.86 1.44
C ILE A 411 17.30 -19.26 0.25
N VAL A 412 17.32 -17.93 0.14
CA VAL A 412 16.77 -17.21 -1.01
C VAL A 412 17.94 -16.63 -1.79
N GLU A 413 18.06 -16.98 -3.06
CA GLU A 413 19.11 -16.47 -3.95
C GLU A 413 18.48 -15.56 -5.00
N ILE A 414 19.02 -14.36 -5.11
CA ILE A 414 18.59 -13.32 -6.05
C ILE A 414 19.82 -12.93 -6.85
N ASP A 415 19.89 -13.43 -8.08
CA ASP A 415 21.10 -13.42 -8.91
C ASP A 415 22.33 -13.94 -8.14
N SER A 416 23.27 -13.06 -7.75
CA SER A 416 24.48 -13.40 -6.99
C SER A 416 24.35 -13.20 -5.48
N TYR A 417 23.23 -12.64 -5.00
CA TYR A 417 23.00 -12.38 -3.58
C TYR A 417 22.28 -13.53 -2.90
N ARG A 418 22.85 -14.00 -1.79
CA ARG A 418 22.28 -15.08 -0.97
C ARG A 418 21.75 -14.54 0.35
N HIS A 419 20.52 -14.89 0.69
CA HIS A 419 19.87 -14.53 1.93
C HIS A 419 19.49 -15.77 2.74
N THR A 420 19.94 -15.84 3.98
CA THR A 420 19.51 -16.86 4.94
C THR A 420 18.34 -16.33 5.76
N ILE A 421 17.26 -17.10 5.85
CA ILE A 421 16.03 -16.72 6.53
C ILE A 421 15.69 -17.81 7.54
N ASP A 422 15.65 -17.43 8.81
CA ASP A 422 15.16 -18.29 9.89
C ASP A 422 13.63 -18.30 9.88
N LEU A 423 13.05 -19.50 9.91
CA LEU A 423 11.62 -19.73 10.08
C LEU A 423 11.37 -20.42 11.42
N LEU A 424 10.47 -19.85 12.22
CA LEU A 424 9.92 -20.48 13.41
C LEU A 424 8.49 -20.93 13.15
N PRO A 425 8.03 -22.01 13.81
CA PRO A 425 6.67 -22.52 13.63
C PRO A 425 5.63 -21.44 13.94
N SER A 426 4.59 -21.37 13.10
CA SER A 426 3.50 -20.41 13.23
C SER A 426 2.21 -20.96 12.63
N LYS A 427 1.06 -20.63 13.21
CA LYS A 427 -0.26 -20.92 12.64
C LYS A 427 -0.60 -20.02 11.44
N HIS A 428 -0.04 -18.82 11.43
CA HIS A 428 -0.31 -17.78 10.45
C HIS A 428 0.91 -17.56 9.54
N PHE A 429 0.69 -17.09 8.32
CA PHE A 429 1.80 -16.59 7.51
C PHE A 429 2.41 -15.38 8.20
N ALA A 430 3.72 -15.24 8.08
CA ALA A 430 4.44 -14.05 8.51
C ALA A 430 5.14 -13.43 7.31
N MET A 431 5.08 -12.10 7.24
CA MET A 431 5.67 -11.31 6.16
C MET A 431 7.13 -10.99 6.46
N LEU A 432 7.96 -11.04 5.42
CA LEU A 432 9.33 -10.57 5.41
C LEU A 432 9.57 -9.76 4.13
N GLU A 433 10.10 -8.55 4.28
CA GLU A 433 10.55 -7.74 3.14
C GLU A 433 12.02 -8.05 2.80
N LEU A 434 12.29 -8.35 1.53
CA LEU A 434 13.61 -8.71 1.01
C LEU A 434 14.00 -7.76 -0.13
N PRO A 435 15.28 -7.37 -0.26
CA PRO A 435 15.73 -6.59 -1.41
C PRO A 435 15.60 -7.41 -2.70
N LEU A 436 15.10 -6.79 -3.75
CA LEU A 436 15.00 -7.36 -5.10
C LEU A 436 15.41 -6.25 -6.08
N PRO A 437 16.66 -6.22 -6.56
CA PRO A 437 17.11 -5.21 -7.52
C PRO A 437 16.16 -5.10 -8.72
N LEU A 438 15.96 -3.88 -9.21
CA LEU A 438 15.00 -3.63 -10.30
C LEU A 438 15.40 -4.30 -11.62
N ASP A 439 16.67 -4.65 -11.78
CA ASP A 439 17.29 -5.37 -12.89
C ASP A 439 17.48 -6.87 -12.64
N ALA A 440 17.04 -7.39 -11.49
CA ALA A 440 17.20 -8.80 -11.14
C ALA A 440 16.53 -9.75 -12.15
N GLN A 441 17.21 -10.84 -12.49
CA GLN A 441 16.76 -11.79 -13.52
C GLN A 441 16.42 -13.17 -12.96
N GLN A 442 17.04 -13.55 -11.85
CA GLN A 442 16.87 -14.87 -11.25
C GLN A 442 16.48 -14.77 -9.78
N LEU A 443 15.52 -15.60 -9.39
CA LEU A 443 15.11 -15.79 -8.00
C LEU A 443 14.91 -17.28 -7.73
N SER A 444 15.59 -17.82 -6.74
CA SER A 444 15.39 -19.19 -6.25
C SER A 444 15.21 -19.21 -4.73
N VAL A 445 14.49 -20.22 -4.27
CA VAL A 445 14.28 -20.50 -2.84
C VAL A 445 14.57 -21.97 -2.58
N THR A 446 15.38 -22.24 -1.57
CA THR A 446 15.74 -23.59 -1.12
C THR A 446 15.39 -23.75 0.35
N VAL A 447 14.68 -24.83 0.68
CA VAL A 447 14.45 -25.25 2.07
C VAL A 447 15.64 -26.09 2.51
N SER A 448 16.23 -25.77 3.66
CA SER A 448 17.45 -26.45 4.14
C SER A 448 17.17 -27.86 4.66
N ASP A 449 16.01 -28.07 5.28
CA ASP A 449 15.57 -29.36 5.81
C ASP A 449 14.51 -29.98 4.88
N PRO A 450 14.33 -31.33 4.89
CA PRO A 450 13.30 -32.01 4.11
C PRO A 450 11.90 -31.84 4.70
N ILE A 451 11.55 -30.63 5.12
CA ILE A 451 10.22 -30.27 5.64
C ILE A 451 9.45 -29.43 4.64
N LYS A 452 8.13 -29.47 4.72
CA LYS A 452 7.27 -28.63 3.89
C LYS A 452 7.16 -27.22 4.48
N VAL A 453 7.41 -26.22 3.65
CA VAL A 453 7.20 -24.80 3.94
C VAL A 453 6.19 -24.24 2.96
N ASP A 454 5.17 -23.57 3.49
CA ASP A 454 4.26 -22.78 2.67
C ASP A 454 4.88 -21.40 2.45
N LEU A 455 5.03 -20.98 1.20
CA LEU A 455 5.52 -19.65 0.88
C LEU A 455 4.77 -18.97 -0.26
N ALA A 456 4.65 -17.65 -0.20
CA ALA A 456 4.23 -16.81 -1.31
C ALA A 456 5.23 -15.67 -1.51
N LEU A 457 5.59 -15.39 -2.75
CA LEU A 457 6.47 -14.29 -3.11
C LEU A 457 5.68 -13.24 -3.87
N ARG A 458 5.74 -12.00 -3.40
CA ARG A 458 4.93 -10.90 -3.90
C ARG A 458 5.78 -9.73 -4.35
N VAL A 459 5.53 -9.24 -5.55
CA VAL A 459 6.15 -8.05 -6.12
C VAL A 459 5.11 -6.99 -6.44
N ARG A 460 5.56 -5.74 -6.63
CA ARG A 460 4.74 -4.63 -7.13
C ARG A 460 5.16 -4.27 -8.54
N GLU A 461 4.17 -4.18 -9.43
CA GLU A 461 4.35 -3.86 -10.84
C GLU A 461 3.55 -2.60 -11.19
N LEU A 462 3.99 -1.87 -12.22
CA LEU A 462 3.28 -0.69 -12.69
C LEU A 462 1.93 -1.11 -13.24
N GLN A 463 0.86 -0.63 -12.61
CA GLN A 463 -0.48 -0.94 -13.09
C GLN A 463 -0.82 -0.09 -14.31
N SER A 464 -1.75 -0.60 -15.12
CA SER A 464 -2.08 -0.01 -16.41
C SER A 464 -2.69 1.40 -16.28
N LEU A 465 -3.60 1.59 -15.32
CA LEU A 465 -4.24 2.85 -14.93
C LEU A 465 -4.16 3.00 -13.40
N PRO A 466 -3.83 4.20 -12.87
CA PRO A 466 -3.67 4.37 -11.44
C PRO A 466 -4.99 4.15 -10.69
N ASN A 467 -4.92 3.59 -9.48
CA ASN A 467 -6.05 3.32 -8.61
C ASN A 467 -6.15 4.39 -7.50
N ASN A 468 -6.88 5.48 -7.78
CA ASN A 468 -7.15 6.51 -6.77
C ASN A 468 -8.61 6.98 -6.86
N ALA A 469 -9.44 6.51 -5.92
CA ALA A 469 -10.88 6.81 -5.92
C ALA A 469 -11.18 8.32 -5.83
N VAL A 470 -10.41 9.06 -5.02
CA VAL A 470 -10.58 10.52 -4.84
C VAL A 470 -10.36 11.26 -6.16
N LEU A 471 -9.33 10.88 -6.92
CA LEU A 471 -9.01 11.50 -8.21
C LEU A 471 -10.14 11.33 -9.24
N TYR A 472 -10.70 10.11 -9.35
CA TYR A 472 -11.77 9.83 -10.32
C TYR A 472 -13.12 10.43 -9.94
N GLN A 473 -13.43 10.54 -8.64
CA GLN A 473 -14.72 11.02 -8.14
C GLN A 473 -14.82 12.55 -8.01
N ARG A 474 -13.75 13.30 -8.30
CA ARG A 474 -13.79 14.76 -8.36
C ARG A 474 -14.78 15.25 -9.43
N PRO A 475 -15.39 16.44 -9.28
CA PRO A 475 -16.23 17.04 -10.33
C PRO A 475 -15.39 17.51 -11.54
N GLY A 476 -15.98 17.53 -12.74
CA GLY A 476 -15.34 17.99 -14.00
C GLY A 476 -14.99 16.85 -14.98
N LEU A 477 -14.28 17.16 -16.06
CA LEU A 477 -13.82 16.18 -17.07
C LEU A 477 -12.48 15.55 -16.65
N LEU A 478 -12.23 14.29 -17.06
CA LEU A 478 -10.98 13.59 -16.69
C LEU A 478 -9.74 14.28 -17.25
N ARG A 479 -9.84 14.83 -18.47
CA ARG A 479 -8.72 15.52 -19.14
C ARG A 479 -8.26 16.76 -18.38
N ASP A 480 -9.18 17.44 -17.72
CA ASP A 480 -8.86 18.63 -16.92
C ASP A 480 -8.31 18.24 -15.54
N LYS A 481 -8.83 17.15 -14.95
CA LYS A 481 -8.38 16.63 -13.66
C LYS A 481 -7.02 15.96 -13.71
N SER A 482 -6.78 15.17 -14.76
CA SER A 482 -5.55 14.40 -14.96
C SER A 482 -5.29 14.12 -16.45
N PRO A 483 -4.62 15.06 -17.15
CA PRO A 483 -4.14 14.85 -18.52
C PRO A 483 -3.32 13.56 -18.69
N ALA A 484 -2.59 13.13 -17.66
CA ALA A 484 -1.74 11.94 -17.72
C ALA A 484 -2.56 10.66 -17.81
N ILE A 485 -3.62 10.55 -16.99
CA ILE A 485 -4.52 9.40 -17.04
C ILE A 485 -5.32 9.40 -18.34
N ALA A 486 -5.82 10.56 -18.77
CA ALA A 486 -6.53 10.67 -20.04
C ALA A 486 -5.66 10.19 -21.22
N TYR A 487 -4.41 10.65 -21.28
CA TYR A 487 -3.43 10.21 -22.27
C TYR A 487 -3.16 8.70 -22.19
N ARG A 488 -2.98 8.16 -20.98
CA ARG A 488 -2.73 6.72 -20.78
C ARG A 488 -3.91 5.86 -21.21
N LEU A 489 -5.13 6.31 -20.92
CA LEU A 489 -6.36 5.63 -21.34
C LEU A 489 -6.47 5.61 -22.87
N GLU A 490 -6.19 6.74 -23.53
CA GLU A 490 -6.18 6.83 -24.99
C GLU A 490 -5.16 5.87 -25.61
N GLN A 491 -3.92 5.82 -25.08
CA GLN A 491 -2.91 4.87 -25.53
C GLN A 491 -3.37 3.40 -25.37
N GLN A 492 -4.04 3.06 -24.28
CA GLN A 492 -4.56 1.70 -24.08
C GLN A 492 -5.64 1.34 -25.09
N LEU A 493 -6.58 2.26 -25.33
CA LEU A 493 -7.63 2.08 -26.32
C LEU A 493 -7.06 1.92 -27.73
N GLN A 494 -6.07 2.74 -28.10
CA GLN A 494 -5.36 2.60 -29.38
C GLN A 494 -4.63 1.27 -29.50
N ARG A 495 -3.94 0.80 -28.45
CA ARG A 495 -3.27 -0.51 -28.45
C ARG A 495 -4.25 -1.66 -28.57
N LEU A 496 -5.39 -1.58 -27.87
CA LEU A 496 -6.46 -2.58 -27.97
C LEU A 496 -7.04 -2.60 -29.39
N ALA A 497 -7.33 -1.44 -29.98
CA ALA A 497 -7.80 -1.33 -31.36
C ALA A 497 -6.79 -1.93 -32.34
N HIS A 498 -5.50 -1.60 -32.19
CA HIS A 498 -4.44 -2.12 -33.05
C HIS A 498 -4.24 -3.64 -32.89
N SER A 499 -4.20 -4.15 -31.66
CA SER A 499 -4.11 -5.59 -31.39
C SER A 499 -5.31 -6.34 -31.96
N TYR A 500 -6.50 -5.74 -31.91
CA TYR A 500 -7.70 -6.30 -32.51
C TYR A 500 -7.57 -6.34 -34.04
N GLN A 501 -7.17 -5.24 -34.68
CA GLN A 501 -6.90 -5.17 -36.13
C GLN A 501 -5.84 -6.18 -36.59
N GLN A 502 -4.75 -6.34 -35.82
CA GLN A 502 -3.72 -7.35 -36.10
C GLN A 502 -4.27 -8.78 -35.92
N GLY A 503 -5.08 -9.03 -34.89
CA GLY A 503 -5.76 -10.31 -34.71
C GLY A 503 -6.66 -10.68 -35.88
N LEU A 504 -7.32 -9.69 -36.48
CA LEU A 504 -8.13 -9.85 -37.69
C LEU A 504 -7.27 -10.15 -38.93
N SER A 505 -6.08 -9.57 -39.05
CA SER A 505 -5.17 -9.85 -40.17
C SER A 505 -4.61 -11.27 -40.19
N ARG A 506 -4.68 -12.00 -39.07
CA ARG A 506 -4.27 -13.40 -38.93
C ARG A 506 -5.46 -14.37 -38.92
N PHE A 507 -6.67 -13.87 -39.15
CA PHE A 507 -7.86 -14.70 -39.22
C PHE A 507 -7.93 -15.39 -40.58
N GLU A 508 -7.60 -16.67 -40.62
CA GLU A 508 -7.92 -17.55 -41.75
C GLU A 508 -9.29 -18.19 -41.49
N LEU A 509 -10.18 -18.13 -42.49
CA LEU A 509 -11.44 -18.87 -42.49
C LEU A 509 -11.13 -20.37 -42.62
N THR A 510 -10.81 -21.05 -41.51
CA THR A 510 -10.86 -22.50 -41.49
C THR A 510 -12.32 -22.91 -41.63
N GLN A 511 -12.67 -23.45 -42.80
CA GLN A 511 -13.94 -24.15 -43.00
C GLN A 511 -14.04 -25.24 -41.92
N PRO A 512 -15.06 -25.23 -41.05
CA PRO A 512 -15.43 -26.45 -40.38
C PRO A 512 -15.89 -27.39 -41.51
N GLN A 513 -15.17 -28.48 -41.74
CA GLN A 513 -15.79 -29.66 -42.34
C GLN A 513 -16.82 -30.16 -41.32
N HIS A 514 -17.95 -29.48 -41.23
CA HIS A 514 -19.10 -29.92 -40.48
C HIS A 514 -19.97 -30.70 -41.43
N GLU A 515 -19.91 -32.03 -41.28
CA GLU A 515 -20.99 -32.92 -41.69
C GLU A 515 -22.31 -32.31 -41.21
N SER A 516 -23.21 -32.06 -42.15
CA SER A 516 -24.47 -31.37 -41.92
C SER A 516 -25.30 -32.13 -40.88
N THR A 517 -25.29 -31.66 -39.63
CA THR A 517 -26.34 -32.01 -38.68
C THR A 517 -27.46 -30.99 -38.81
N LYS A 518 -28.63 -31.54 -39.16
CA LYS A 518 -29.87 -30.86 -39.53
C LYS A 518 -30.33 -29.88 -38.45
N ASN A 519 -30.15 -28.59 -38.71
CA ASN A 519 -31.11 -27.51 -38.41
C ASN A 519 -30.61 -26.24 -39.13
N SER A 520 -30.62 -26.25 -40.46
CA SER A 520 -30.26 -25.06 -41.24
C SER A 520 -31.43 -24.07 -41.19
N LEU A 521 -31.30 -23.03 -40.38
CA LEU A 521 -32.10 -21.80 -40.55
C LEU A 521 -32.06 -21.40 -42.04
N SER A 522 -33.17 -20.91 -42.59
CA SER A 522 -33.24 -20.55 -44.01
C SER A 522 -32.20 -19.47 -44.37
N THR A 523 -31.70 -19.49 -45.60
CA THR A 523 -30.79 -18.45 -46.13
C THR A 523 -31.35 -17.04 -45.89
N SER A 524 -32.67 -16.87 -46.03
CA SER A 524 -33.38 -15.63 -45.72
C SER A 524 -33.27 -15.16 -44.27
N HIS A 525 -33.23 -16.08 -43.30
CA HIS A 525 -33.04 -15.74 -41.89
C HIS A 525 -31.63 -15.17 -41.65
N TRP A 526 -30.61 -15.76 -42.25
CA TRP A 526 -29.23 -15.28 -42.13
C TRP A 526 -29.02 -13.90 -42.78
N HIS A 527 -29.58 -13.68 -43.97
CA HIS A 527 -29.53 -12.36 -44.61
C HIS A 527 -30.37 -11.31 -43.89
N TYR A 528 -31.51 -11.69 -43.30
CA TYR A 528 -32.31 -10.78 -42.48
C TYR A 528 -31.53 -10.32 -41.24
N ARG A 529 -30.92 -11.26 -40.51
CA ARG A 529 -30.05 -10.96 -39.35
C ARG A 529 -28.83 -10.13 -39.73
N LEU A 530 -28.26 -10.37 -40.92
CA LEU A 530 -27.19 -9.55 -41.46
C LEU A 530 -27.65 -8.10 -41.73
N GLY A 531 -28.83 -7.92 -42.33
CA GLY A 531 -29.42 -6.58 -42.54
C GLY A 531 -29.76 -5.85 -41.23
N GLU A 532 -30.24 -6.59 -40.22
CA GLU A 532 -30.43 -6.07 -38.85
C GLU A 532 -29.09 -5.58 -38.28
N ALA A 533 -28.05 -6.40 -38.39
CA ALA A 533 -26.70 -6.02 -37.95
C ALA A 533 -26.17 -4.80 -38.72
N GLU A 534 -26.38 -4.70 -40.04
CA GLU A 534 -25.96 -3.56 -40.85
C GLU A 534 -26.57 -2.23 -40.38
N MET A 535 -27.85 -2.23 -40.02
CA MET A 535 -28.49 -1.05 -39.41
C MET A 535 -27.91 -0.76 -38.04
N MET A 536 -27.79 -1.78 -37.18
CA MET A 536 -27.33 -1.61 -35.80
C MET A 536 -25.90 -1.07 -35.73
N VAL A 537 -25.01 -1.47 -36.64
CA VAL A 537 -23.64 -0.93 -36.70
C VAL A 537 -23.61 0.59 -36.80
N LYS A 538 -24.59 1.20 -37.48
CA LYS A 538 -24.68 2.66 -37.65
C LYS A 538 -25.40 3.36 -36.49
N GLN A 539 -26.25 2.66 -35.74
CA GLN A 539 -27.14 3.24 -34.73
C GLN A 539 -26.64 3.00 -33.31
N ASP A 540 -26.24 1.76 -33.00
CA ASP A 540 -25.65 1.35 -31.72
C ASP A 540 -24.61 0.24 -31.99
N PRO A 541 -23.37 0.64 -32.29
CA PRO A 541 -22.36 -0.32 -32.70
C PRO A 541 -21.96 -1.29 -31.58
N LEU A 542 -22.15 -0.94 -30.30
CA LEU A 542 -21.87 -1.81 -29.16
C LEU A 542 -22.87 -2.97 -29.09
N GLN A 543 -24.15 -2.70 -29.31
CA GLN A 543 -25.19 -3.73 -29.38
C GLN A 543 -25.14 -4.56 -30.67
N ALA A 544 -24.49 -4.06 -31.72
CA ALA A 544 -24.28 -4.81 -32.96
C ALA A 544 -23.25 -5.95 -32.79
N LEU A 545 -22.28 -5.83 -31.88
CA LEU A 545 -21.17 -6.79 -31.76
C LEU A 545 -21.57 -8.23 -31.39
N PRO A 546 -22.49 -8.47 -30.43
CA PRO A 546 -22.98 -9.82 -30.14
C PRO A 546 -23.72 -10.45 -31.32
N LEU A 547 -24.52 -9.67 -32.06
CA LEU A 547 -25.24 -10.14 -33.24
C LEU A 547 -24.28 -10.50 -34.37
N LEU A 548 -23.31 -9.64 -34.66
CA LEU A 548 -22.25 -9.90 -35.64
C LEU A 548 -21.39 -11.11 -35.27
N LYS A 549 -21.18 -11.37 -33.97
CA LYS A 549 -20.50 -12.59 -33.50
C LYS A 549 -21.26 -13.85 -33.90
N SER A 550 -22.59 -13.86 -33.75
CA SER A 550 -23.42 -15.02 -34.10
C SER A 550 -23.50 -15.30 -35.62
N LEU A 551 -23.29 -14.26 -36.44
CA LEU A 551 -23.33 -14.38 -37.91
C LEU A 551 -22.06 -14.96 -38.52
N ILE A 552 -20.97 -15.01 -37.75
CA ILE A 552 -19.68 -15.60 -38.20
C ILE A 552 -19.77 -17.13 -38.27
N ASP A 553 -20.71 -17.75 -37.55
CA ASP A 553 -20.96 -19.19 -37.57
C ASP A 553 -21.99 -19.59 -38.66
N SER A 554 -22.34 -18.67 -39.57
CA SER A 554 -23.30 -18.94 -40.65
C SER A 554 -22.75 -19.96 -41.67
N PRO A 555 -23.59 -20.88 -42.20
CA PRO A 555 -23.19 -21.77 -43.29
C PRO A 555 -23.01 -21.04 -44.63
N HIS A 556 -23.34 -19.76 -44.72
CA HIS A 556 -23.29 -18.94 -45.93
C HIS A 556 -22.05 -18.02 -45.92
N GLN A 557 -21.11 -18.26 -46.85
CA GLN A 557 -19.82 -17.58 -46.88
C GLN A 557 -19.95 -16.06 -47.04
N GLU A 558 -20.91 -15.61 -47.85
CA GLU A 558 -21.22 -14.20 -48.08
C GLU A 558 -21.71 -13.50 -46.81
N VAL A 559 -22.47 -14.20 -45.96
CA VAL A 559 -22.94 -13.67 -44.67
C VAL A 559 -21.79 -13.57 -43.69
N VAL A 560 -20.93 -14.59 -43.63
CA VAL A 560 -19.75 -14.59 -42.76
C VAL A 560 -18.77 -13.48 -43.13
N ILE A 561 -18.42 -13.34 -44.41
CA ILE A 561 -17.52 -12.29 -44.89
C ILE A 561 -18.10 -10.91 -44.58
N ARG A 562 -19.39 -10.70 -44.85
CA ARG A 562 -20.02 -9.41 -44.63
C ARG A 562 -20.18 -9.09 -43.14
N ALA A 563 -20.52 -10.07 -42.30
CA ALA A 563 -20.53 -9.91 -40.85
C ALA A 563 -19.15 -9.53 -40.30
N TRP A 564 -18.08 -10.12 -40.83
CA TRP A 564 -16.71 -9.70 -40.50
C TRP A 564 -16.41 -8.26 -40.91
N GLN A 565 -16.77 -7.85 -42.13
CA GLN A 565 -16.62 -6.46 -42.60
C GLN A 565 -17.40 -5.46 -41.75
N LEU A 566 -18.62 -5.81 -41.35
CA LEU A 566 -19.46 -4.97 -40.51
C LEU A 566 -18.98 -4.90 -39.08
N ARG A 567 -18.37 -5.98 -38.58
CA ARG A 567 -17.70 -5.99 -37.29
C ARG A 567 -16.51 -5.05 -37.29
N LEU A 568 -15.69 -5.09 -38.35
CA LEU A 568 -14.63 -4.10 -38.57
C LEU A 568 -15.16 -2.67 -38.61
N ALA A 569 -16.24 -2.43 -39.36
CA ALA A 569 -16.87 -1.12 -39.45
C ALA A 569 -17.43 -0.64 -38.10
N ALA A 570 -18.09 -1.51 -37.33
CA ALA A 570 -18.58 -1.23 -36.00
C ALA A 570 -17.45 -0.86 -35.05
N PHE A 571 -16.31 -1.55 -35.12
CA PHE A 571 -15.14 -1.20 -34.33
C PHE A 571 -14.50 0.12 -34.77
N SER A 572 -14.46 0.42 -36.07
CA SER A 572 -13.97 1.72 -36.55
C SER A 572 -14.90 2.87 -36.16
N GLU A 573 -16.21 2.64 -36.12
CA GLU A 573 -17.18 3.62 -35.62
C GLU A 573 -17.15 3.71 -34.11
N LEU A 574 -16.89 2.63 -33.36
CA LEU A 574 -16.60 2.75 -31.94
C LEU A 574 -15.30 3.50 -31.70
N GLU A 575 -14.28 3.37 -32.55
CA GLU A 575 -13.07 4.18 -32.46
C GLU A 575 -13.37 5.66 -32.78
N SER A 576 -14.20 5.95 -33.78
CA SER A 576 -14.63 7.30 -34.15
C SER A 576 -15.51 7.94 -33.07
N ILE A 577 -16.48 7.19 -32.53
CA ILE A 577 -17.40 7.56 -31.46
C ILE A 577 -16.63 7.65 -30.16
N ILE A 578 -15.66 6.79 -29.87
CA ILE A 578 -14.80 6.95 -28.69
C ILE A 578 -13.93 8.19 -28.87
N ARG A 579 -13.32 8.44 -30.03
CA ARG A 579 -12.62 9.72 -30.29
C ARG A 579 -13.56 10.91 -30.09
N LEU A 580 -14.77 10.89 -30.67
CA LEU A 580 -15.79 11.94 -30.57
C LEU A 580 -16.40 12.06 -29.18
N SER A 581 -16.57 10.98 -28.42
CA SER A 581 -17.04 10.94 -27.03
C SER A 581 -15.93 11.38 -26.10
N VAL A 582 -14.68 11.14 -26.47
CA VAL A 582 -13.48 11.70 -25.83
C VAL A 582 -13.34 13.16 -26.27
N THR A 583 -13.98 13.62 -27.37
CA THR A 583 -14.11 15.03 -27.82
C THR A 583 -15.37 15.74 -27.28
N TRP A 584 -16.40 15.01 -26.87
CA TRP A 584 -17.65 15.50 -26.26
C TRP A 584 -17.60 15.41 -24.73
N ALA A 585 -16.86 14.46 -24.16
CA ALA A 585 -16.32 14.51 -22.80
C ALA A 585 -15.09 15.45 -22.69
N LEU A 586 -14.99 16.37 -23.66
CA LEU A 586 -14.04 17.47 -23.83
C LEU A 586 -14.80 18.81 -23.97
N CYS A 587 -16.14 18.78 -23.90
CA CYS A 587 -17.01 19.96 -23.86
C CYS A 587 -17.73 20.01 -22.51
#